data_AF-A0A930MCI3-F1
#
_entry.id   AF-A0A930MCI3-F1
#
_cell.length_a   1.000
_cell.length_b   1.000
_cell.length_c   1.000
_cell.angle_alpha   90.00
_cell.angle_beta   90.00
_cell.angle_gamma   90.00
#
_symmetry.space_group_name_H-M   'P 1'
#
loop_
_entity.id
_entity.type
_entity.pdbx_description
1 polymer ?
#
loop_
_entity_poly.entity_id
_entity_poly.type
_entity_poly.pdbx_seq_one_letter_code
_entity_poly.pdbx_strand_id
1 'polypeptide(L)'
;MGTDELTRIHELAKRVTLLEKMVLRQQSRIDELTQALEVQHAAGASTRPAQEREEAKERAAQEEAARSVPSVSDLLDEEMKRELARAYTGAQPAKPPEKKMEKPPNAMQRAAGSYARAGGGRESAVNDQAKQTEAARKKTAEATLAGIPQHELRERTPEERTADFVRDYNALYDVPGTMFQKKKAQDDFIRDYEVQGMRCTNMQLRHSRPELEPRFVAVTPTRDANYWGMPLGNNLFAVVPNPFLVYGEEMHTAGGMREAFNSNYRLGNTYGRFTIKEAAIFQFGTIGKVFRRGQLEAEQ
;
A
#
# COMPACT_ATOMS: atom_id res chain seq x y z
N MET A 1 9.56 15.93 38.03
CA MET A 1 9.23 15.22 36.77
C MET A 1 9.62 16.10 35.59
N GLY A 2 10.90 16.18 35.18
CA GLY A 2 11.29 17.10 34.10
C GLY A 2 12.66 16.88 33.46
N THR A 3 13.55 16.12 34.10
CA THR A 3 14.87 15.79 33.54
C THR A 3 14.83 14.60 32.58
N ASP A 4 13.89 13.68 32.78
CA ASP A 4 13.78 12.43 32.01
C ASP A 4 13.16 12.66 30.62
N GLU A 5 12.15 13.54 30.55
CA GLU A 5 11.52 13.93 29.29
C GLU A 5 12.46 14.71 28.37
N LEU A 6 13.25 15.65 28.91
CA LEU A 6 14.27 16.36 28.12
C LEU A 6 15.33 15.40 27.55
N THR A 7 15.72 14.40 28.34
CA THR A 7 16.70 13.39 27.90
C THR A 7 16.13 12.55 26.75
N ARG A 8 14.86 12.14 26.85
CA ARG A 8 14.16 11.40 25.80
C ARG A 8 13.97 12.22 24.51
N ILE A 9 13.64 13.51 24.63
CA ILE A 9 13.52 14.42 23.48
C ILE A 9 14.88 14.59 22.78
N HIS A 10 15.96 14.73 23.54
CA HIS A 10 17.30 14.87 22.98
C HIS A 10 17.78 13.58 22.30
N GLU A 11 17.41 12.41 22.83
CA GLU A 11 17.67 11.12 22.20
C GLU A 11 16.87 10.93 20.90
N LEU A 12 15.60 11.33 20.90
CA LEU A 12 14.75 11.34 19.69
C LEU A 12 15.34 12.24 18.61
N ALA A 13 15.79 13.44 18.97
CA ALA A 13 16.44 14.36 18.02
C ALA A 13 17.67 13.71 17.36
N LYS A 14 18.52 13.01 18.13
CA LYS A 14 19.68 12.29 17.58
C LYS A 14 19.27 11.18 16.61
N ARG A 15 18.21 10.43 16.93
CA ARG A 15 17.70 9.35 16.07
C ARG A 15 17.11 9.91 14.77
N VAL A 16 16.37 11.03 14.85
CA VAL A 16 15.83 11.72 13.67
C VAL A 16 16.96 12.20 12.76
N THR A 17 17.98 12.87 13.31
CA THR A 17 19.14 13.33 12.52
C THR A 17 19.91 12.16 11.89
N LEU A 18 19.99 11.01 12.57
CA LEU A 18 20.62 9.82 12.00
C LEU A 18 19.79 9.27 10.82
N LEU A 19 18.47 9.20 10.96
CA LEU A 19 17.56 8.77 9.89
C LEU A 19 17.63 9.71 8.68
N GLU A 20 17.65 11.02 8.89
CA GLU A 20 17.83 12.00 7.82
C GLU A 20 19.13 11.77 7.04
N LYS A 21 20.24 11.51 7.75
CA LYS A 21 21.53 11.19 7.11
C LYS A 21 21.47 9.87 6.33
N MET A 22 20.76 8.87 6.84
CA MET A 22 20.58 7.59 6.13
C MET A 22 19.76 7.77 4.86
N VAL A 23 18.66 8.53 4.94
CA VAL A 23 17.80 8.83 3.78
C VAL A 23 18.59 9.58 2.70
N LEU A 24 19.38 10.59 3.08
CA LEU A 24 20.21 11.33 2.13
C LEU A 24 21.26 10.43 1.43
N ARG A 25 21.87 9.50 2.15
CA ARG A 25 22.82 8.54 1.55
C ARG A 25 22.11 7.55 0.62
N GLN A 26 20.91 7.10 1.00
CA GLN A 26 20.11 6.23 0.13
C GLN A 26 19.68 6.96 -1.15
N GLN A 27 19.27 8.22 -1.03
CA GLN A 27 18.89 9.04 -2.18
C GLN A 27 20.07 9.24 -3.13
N SER A 28 21.25 9.60 -2.62
CA SER A 28 22.48 9.72 -3.43
C SER A 28 22.79 8.44 -4.21
N ARG A 29 22.58 7.27 -3.58
CA ARG A 29 22.84 5.98 -4.24
C ARG A 29 21.79 5.65 -5.31
N ILE A 30 20.53 6.05 -5.10
CA ILE A 30 19.48 5.94 -6.11
C ILE A 30 19.82 6.84 -7.31
N ASP A 31 20.28 8.06 -7.06
CA ASP A 31 20.64 9.01 -8.12
C ASP A 31 21.84 8.48 -8.95
N GLU A 32 22.85 7.90 -8.29
CA GLU A 32 23.99 7.24 -8.96
C GLU A 32 23.55 6.05 -9.84
N LEU A 33 22.66 5.19 -9.33
CA LEU A 33 22.14 4.05 -10.09
C LEU A 33 21.28 4.51 -11.27
N THR A 34 20.51 5.57 -11.08
CA THR A 34 19.69 6.17 -12.15
C THR A 34 20.58 6.73 -13.24
N GLN A 35 21.64 7.46 -12.88
CA GLN A 35 22.61 7.98 -13.84
C GLN A 35 23.35 6.85 -14.59
N ALA A 36 23.71 5.76 -13.90
CA ALA A 36 24.33 4.60 -14.53
C ALA A 36 23.39 3.92 -15.55
N LEU A 37 22.09 3.83 -15.24
CA LEU A 37 21.07 3.32 -16.16
C LEU A 37 20.88 4.24 -17.37
N GLU A 38 20.85 5.55 -17.18
CA GLU A 38 20.76 6.52 -18.27
C GLU A 38 21.95 6.42 -19.23
N VAL A 39 23.17 6.28 -18.69
CA VAL A 39 24.39 6.08 -19.50
C VAL A 39 24.33 4.75 -20.26
N GLN A 40 23.84 3.67 -19.64
CA GLN A 40 23.65 2.39 -20.34
C GLN A 40 22.58 2.48 -21.44
N HIS A 41 21.50 3.21 -21.23
CA HIS A 41 20.46 3.42 -22.22
C HIS A 41 20.95 4.31 -23.38
N ALA A 42 21.75 5.34 -23.09
CA ALA A 42 22.39 6.17 -24.11
C ALA A 42 23.45 5.39 -24.92
N ALA A 43 24.23 4.52 -24.26
CA ALA A 43 25.20 3.65 -24.92
C ALA A 43 24.56 2.49 -25.70
N GLY A 44 23.40 1.99 -25.27
CA GLY A 44 22.62 0.95 -25.94
C GLY A 44 21.81 1.42 -27.15
N ALA A 45 21.73 2.73 -27.38
CA ALA A 45 21.03 3.33 -28.53
C ALA A 45 21.87 3.39 -29.82
N SER A 46 23.15 3.03 -29.78
CA SER A 46 24.01 3.00 -30.98
C SER A 46 24.22 1.57 -31.50
N THR A 47 23.68 1.36 -32.70
CA THR A 47 23.85 0.27 -33.69
C THR A 47 23.33 -1.15 -33.37
N ARG A 48 22.26 -1.51 -34.12
CA ARG A 48 21.74 -2.87 -34.41
C ARG A 48 22.62 -3.57 -35.50
N PRO A 49 22.54 -4.91 -35.72
CA PRO A 49 21.38 -5.78 -35.53
C PRO A 49 21.57 -7.00 -34.62
N ALA A 50 20.41 -7.49 -34.19
CA ALA A 50 20.18 -8.64 -33.34
C ALA A 50 20.22 -9.93 -34.17
N GLN A 51 21.06 -10.89 -33.77
CA GLN A 51 20.71 -12.32 -33.74
C GLN A 51 21.83 -13.24 -33.20
N GLU A 52 23.07 -12.77 -33.04
CA GLU A 52 24.18 -13.65 -32.60
C GLU A 52 24.59 -13.49 -31.11
N ARG A 53 23.91 -12.62 -30.35
CA ARG A 53 24.37 -12.22 -28.99
C ARG A 53 23.69 -12.93 -27.82
N GLU A 54 22.64 -13.72 -28.05
CA GLU A 54 21.97 -14.47 -26.96
C GLU A 54 22.73 -15.74 -26.60
N GLU A 55 23.20 -16.53 -27.58
CA GLU A 55 23.83 -17.83 -27.30
C GLU A 55 25.19 -17.72 -26.58
N ALA A 56 25.91 -16.60 -26.75
CA ALA A 56 27.17 -16.34 -26.05
C ALA A 56 26.96 -15.78 -24.63
N LYS A 57 25.85 -15.08 -24.38
CA LYS A 57 25.52 -14.54 -23.05
C LYS A 57 24.98 -15.60 -22.10
N GLU A 58 24.21 -16.56 -22.61
CA GLU A 58 23.68 -17.65 -21.77
C GLU A 58 24.79 -18.59 -21.27
N ARG A 59 25.83 -18.87 -22.08
CA ARG A 59 26.97 -19.70 -21.64
C ARG A 59 27.88 -19.00 -20.63
N ALA A 60 28.11 -17.69 -20.77
CA ALA A 60 28.92 -16.92 -19.82
C ALA A 60 28.20 -16.71 -18.47
N ALA A 61 26.88 -16.52 -18.49
CA ALA A 61 26.08 -16.35 -17.27
C ALA A 61 25.96 -17.64 -16.43
N GLN A 62 25.98 -18.82 -17.07
CA GLN A 62 25.99 -20.10 -16.36
C GLN A 62 27.33 -20.42 -15.68
N GLU A 63 28.46 -19.91 -16.21
CA GLU A 63 29.78 -20.19 -15.65
C GLU A 63 30.16 -19.24 -14.49
N GLU A 64 29.63 -18.00 -14.48
CA GLU A 64 29.83 -17.04 -13.40
C GLU A 64 28.91 -17.28 -12.19
N ALA A 65 27.67 -17.75 -12.42
CA ALA A 65 26.74 -18.09 -11.34
C ALA A 65 27.17 -19.32 -10.51
N ALA A 66 28.10 -20.13 -11.01
CA ALA A 66 28.70 -21.27 -10.30
C ALA A 66 29.94 -20.89 -9.47
N ARG A 67 30.48 -19.67 -9.62
CA ARG A 67 31.64 -19.17 -8.87
C ARG A 67 31.26 -17.96 -8.02
N SER A 68 31.05 -18.24 -6.74
CA SER A 68 30.85 -17.29 -5.63
C SER A 68 29.43 -16.75 -5.48
N VAL A 69 28.67 -17.43 -4.62
CA VAL A 69 27.63 -16.78 -3.83
C VAL A 69 28.36 -16.29 -2.56
N PRO A 70 28.52 -14.97 -2.33
CA PRO A 70 29.17 -14.48 -1.12
C PRO A 70 28.30 -14.80 0.09
N SER A 71 28.90 -15.34 1.15
CA SER A 71 28.21 -15.49 2.42
C SER A 71 27.94 -14.10 3.02
N VAL A 72 26.81 -13.94 3.71
CA VAL A 72 26.45 -12.69 4.42
C VAL A 72 27.56 -12.22 5.38
N SER A 73 28.44 -13.13 5.81
CA SER A 73 29.59 -12.82 6.67
C SER A 73 30.77 -12.13 5.96
N ASP A 74 30.83 -12.18 4.64
CA ASP A 74 31.92 -11.58 3.83
C ASP A 74 31.60 -10.15 3.37
N LEU A 75 30.34 -9.73 3.50
CA LEU A 75 29.85 -8.41 3.10
C LEU A 75 29.84 -7.36 4.24
N LEU A 76 30.29 -7.75 5.44
CA LEU A 76 30.32 -6.87 6.61
C LEU A 76 31.78 -6.49 6.92
N ASP A 77 32.06 -5.19 6.92
CA ASP A 77 33.36 -4.66 7.31
C ASP A 77 33.74 -5.06 8.76
N GLU A 78 35.04 -5.26 9.00
CA GLU A 78 35.63 -5.70 10.27
C GLU A 78 35.33 -4.76 11.46
N GLU A 79 34.99 -3.51 11.17
CA GLU A 79 34.54 -2.51 12.15
C GLU A 79 33.09 -2.77 12.57
N MET A 80 32.21 -3.08 11.62
CA MET A 80 30.79 -3.34 11.87
C MET A 80 30.60 -4.68 12.60
N LYS A 81 31.45 -5.69 12.35
CA LYS A 81 31.49 -6.92 13.17
C LYS A 81 31.85 -6.63 14.64
N ARG A 82 32.79 -5.71 14.88
CA ARG A 82 33.18 -5.30 16.24
C ARG A 82 32.10 -4.48 16.94
N GLU A 83 31.38 -3.61 16.24
CA GLU A 83 30.26 -2.87 16.81
C GLU A 83 29.07 -3.78 17.14
N LEU A 84 28.76 -4.76 16.27
CA LEU A 84 27.71 -5.75 16.54
C LEU A 84 28.06 -6.63 17.74
N ALA A 85 29.32 -7.04 17.87
CA ALA A 85 29.81 -7.79 19.02
C ALA A 85 29.75 -6.96 20.32
N ARG A 86 30.09 -5.66 20.28
CA ARG A 86 29.95 -4.75 21.44
C ARG A 86 28.49 -4.53 21.85
N ALA A 87 27.59 -4.37 20.87
CA ALA A 87 26.17 -4.18 21.12
C ALA A 87 25.52 -5.42 21.78
N TYR A 88 26.03 -6.63 21.48
CA TYR A 88 25.54 -7.88 22.07
C TYR A 88 26.24 -8.30 23.36
N THR A 89 27.46 -7.83 23.65
CA THR A 89 28.24 -8.24 24.85
C THR A 89 28.29 -7.20 25.98
N GLY A 90 27.77 -5.98 25.77
CA GLY A 90 27.43 -5.08 26.87
C GLY A 90 28.59 -4.50 27.69
N ALA A 91 29.75 -4.23 27.10
CA ALA A 91 30.88 -3.61 27.80
C ALA A 91 31.03 -2.10 27.50
N GLN A 92 30.95 -1.25 28.54
CA GLN A 92 31.29 0.19 28.49
C GLN A 92 32.66 0.48 29.13
N PRO A 93 33.38 1.53 28.69
CA PRO A 93 34.35 2.23 29.52
C PRO A 93 33.90 3.66 29.90
N ALA A 94 34.59 4.18 30.92
CA ALA A 94 34.16 5.20 31.90
C ALA A 94 34.27 6.70 31.48
N LYS A 95 33.48 7.55 32.19
CA LYS A 95 33.62 9.02 32.39
C LYS A 95 34.87 9.35 33.24
N PRO A 96 35.42 10.60 33.42
CA PRO A 96 34.73 11.93 33.57
C PRO A 96 35.62 13.15 33.09
N PRO A 97 35.51 14.45 33.55
CA PRO A 97 34.59 15.13 34.49
C PRO A 97 34.00 16.52 34.08
N GLU A 98 33.14 17.00 34.98
CA GLU A 98 32.21 18.15 34.98
C GLU A 98 32.82 19.56 35.27
N LYS A 99 32.05 20.63 34.99
CA LYS A 99 32.04 21.87 35.80
C LYS A 99 30.63 22.47 35.97
N LYS A 100 30.40 22.99 37.18
CA LYS A 100 29.21 23.49 37.89
C LYS A 100 28.76 24.90 37.40
N MET A 101 27.46 25.19 37.20
CA MET A 101 26.39 25.66 38.13
C MET A 101 26.42 27.17 38.43
N GLU A 102 25.37 27.91 38.05
CA GLU A 102 24.64 28.89 38.90
C GLU A 102 23.41 29.53 38.19
N LYS A 103 22.39 29.84 38.98
CA LYS A 103 21.08 30.49 38.71
C LYS A 103 20.75 31.29 40.00
N PRO A 104 19.70 32.13 40.07
CA PRO A 104 19.13 33.18 39.21
C PRO A 104 19.06 34.52 40.05
N PRO A 105 18.13 35.52 39.91
CA PRO A 105 16.67 35.35 40.09
C PRO A 105 15.72 36.27 39.26
N ASN A 106 14.49 35.75 39.13
CA ASN A 106 13.15 36.37 39.22
C ASN A 106 12.95 37.90 39.08
N ALA A 107 11.98 38.29 38.24
CA ALA A 107 11.25 39.56 38.39
C ALA A 107 9.78 39.37 38.00
N MET A 108 8.92 39.65 38.98
CA MET A 108 7.46 39.63 38.95
C MET A 108 6.93 40.98 38.44
N GLN A 109 5.67 40.97 38.00
CA GLN A 109 4.69 42.07 38.07
C GLN A 109 4.50 43.05 36.88
N ARG A 110 3.23 43.04 36.42
CA ARG A 110 2.30 44.19 36.34
C ARG A 110 2.29 45.01 35.03
N ALA A 111 1.19 44.91 34.28
CA ALA A 111 0.25 46.02 34.09
C ALA A 111 -0.94 45.59 33.21
N ALA A 112 -2.14 45.73 33.78
CA ALA A 112 -3.40 45.80 33.06
C ALA A 112 -3.68 47.28 32.76
N GLY A 113 -4.07 47.58 31.52
CA GLY A 113 -4.70 48.83 31.10
C GLY A 113 -5.45 48.51 29.81
N SER A 114 -6.78 48.53 29.75
CA SER A 114 -7.71 49.67 29.88
C SER A 114 -8.19 50.08 28.49
N TYR A 115 -9.36 49.61 28.04
CA TYR A 115 -10.21 50.40 27.15
C TYR A 115 -11.69 50.20 27.47
N ALA A 116 -12.35 51.37 27.59
CA ALA A 116 -13.73 51.65 27.21
C ALA A 116 -14.88 51.01 27.99
N ARG A 117 -15.30 51.73 29.03
CA ARG A 117 -16.71 51.85 29.43
C ARG A 117 -17.31 53.08 28.73
N ALA A 118 -18.36 52.89 27.94
CA ALA A 118 -19.40 53.89 27.73
C ALA A 118 -20.73 53.15 27.65
N GLY A 119 -21.61 53.42 28.62
CA GLY A 119 -22.93 52.81 28.72
C GLY A 119 -23.97 53.54 27.88
N GLY A 120 -25.16 52.95 27.83
CA GLY A 120 -26.36 53.59 27.29
C GLY A 120 -27.37 52.55 26.81
N GLY A 121 -28.26 52.13 27.71
CA GLY A 121 -29.34 51.21 27.38
C GLY A 121 -30.49 51.86 26.61
N ARG A 122 -31.23 51.02 25.88
CA ARG A 122 -32.70 51.09 25.70
C ARG A 122 -33.14 49.85 24.92
N GLU A 123 -33.90 48.97 25.57
CA GLU A 123 -34.84 48.06 24.91
C GLU A 123 -36.03 48.92 24.41
N SER A 124 -36.67 48.64 23.28
CA SER A 124 -37.50 47.47 23.05
C SER A 124 -38.16 47.54 21.64
N ALA A 125 -38.70 46.40 21.22
CA ALA A 125 -39.64 46.17 20.11
C ALA A 125 -39.04 46.01 18.70
N VAL A 126 -38.78 44.76 18.30
CA VAL A 126 -39.20 44.09 17.03
C VAL A 126 -38.78 42.60 17.16
N ASN A 127 -39.69 41.70 17.59
CA ASN A 127 -39.36 40.27 17.79
C ASN A 127 -40.34 39.27 17.11
N ASP A 128 -41.08 39.69 16.08
CA ASP A 128 -41.99 38.78 15.37
C ASP A 128 -41.66 38.55 13.89
N GLN A 129 -40.99 39.49 13.21
CA GLN A 129 -40.61 39.33 11.79
C GLN A 129 -39.35 38.46 11.58
N ALA A 130 -38.43 38.43 12.54
CA ALA A 130 -37.21 37.60 12.44
C ALA A 130 -37.54 36.10 12.50
N LYS A 131 -38.54 35.71 13.31
CA LYS A 131 -38.95 34.31 13.45
C LYS A 131 -39.69 33.78 12.21
N GLN A 132 -40.48 34.63 11.54
CA GLN A 132 -41.19 34.25 10.31
C GLN A 132 -40.26 34.06 9.12
N THR A 133 -39.19 34.86 9.00
CA THR A 133 -38.21 34.74 7.91
C THR A 133 -37.24 33.57 8.09
N GLU A 134 -36.92 33.19 9.33
CA GLU A 134 -36.17 31.97 9.64
C GLU A 134 -37.01 30.70 9.40
N ALA A 135 -38.29 30.71 9.80
CA ALA A 135 -39.20 29.58 9.56
C ALA A 135 -39.45 29.36 8.07
N ALA A 136 -39.58 30.44 7.29
CA ALA A 136 -39.68 30.37 5.84
C ALA A 136 -38.36 29.88 5.20
N ARG A 137 -37.18 30.32 5.66
CA ARG A 137 -35.89 29.80 5.18
C ARG A 137 -35.66 28.33 5.53
N LYS A 138 -36.08 27.87 6.71
CA LYS A 138 -36.00 26.46 7.12
C LYS A 138 -36.94 25.58 6.30
N LYS A 139 -38.19 26.01 6.07
CA LYS A 139 -39.14 25.27 5.22
C LYS A 139 -38.71 25.21 3.76
N THR A 140 -38.14 26.28 3.23
CA THR A 140 -37.64 26.29 1.85
C THR A 140 -36.35 25.46 1.71
N ALA A 141 -35.52 25.35 2.76
CA ALA A 141 -34.34 24.49 2.78
C ALA A 141 -34.66 22.99 2.98
N GLU A 142 -35.68 22.65 3.77
CA GLU A 142 -36.18 21.27 3.87
C GLU A 142 -36.87 20.80 2.58
N ALA A 143 -37.58 21.70 1.89
CA ALA A 143 -38.25 21.38 0.63
C ALA A 143 -37.28 21.15 -0.55
N THR A 144 -36.11 21.79 -0.58
CA THR A 144 -35.05 21.50 -1.57
C THR A 144 -34.21 20.28 -1.23
N LEU A 145 -34.14 19.85 0.05
CA LEU A 145 -33.46 18.60 0.44
C LEU A 145 -34.30 17.34 0.14
N ALA A 146 -35.61 17.46 0.03
CA ALA A 146 -36.51 16.34 -0.22
C ALA A 146 -36.56 15.87 -1.69
N GLY A 147 -35.98 16.65 -2.61
CA GLY A 147 -36.00 16.38 -4.06
C GLY A 147 -34.69 15.86 -4.65
N ILE A 148 -33.62 15.77 -3.87
CA ILE A 148 -32.36 15.16 -4.33
C ILE A 148 -32.42 13.68 -3.97
N PRO A 149 -32.38 12.74 -4.93
CA PRO A 149 -32.30 11.32 -4.62
C PRO A 149 -31.06 11.07 -3.76
N GLN A 150 -31.26 10.82 -2.46
CA GLN A 150 -30.20 10.70 -1.46
C GLN A 150 -29.20 9.56 -1.74
N HIS A 151 -29.52 8.69 -2.70
CA HIS A 151 -28.64 7.65 -3.22
C HIS A 151 -27.32 8.23 -3.79
N GLU A 152 -27.34 9.41 -4.42
CA GLU A 152 -26.16 9.93 -5.15
C GLU A 152 -25.15 10.66 -4.26
N LEU A 153 -25.51 10.99 -3.01
CA LEU A 153 -24.64 11.69 -2.07
C LEU A 153 -24.11 10.81 -0.93
N ARG A 154 -24.61 9.58 -0.80
CA ARG A 154 -24.09 8.62 0.17
C ARG A 154 -22.85 7.97 -0.43
N GLU A 155 -21.71 8.05 0.26
CA GLU A 155 -20.58 7.18 -0.03
C GLU A 155 -21.09 5.74 -0.01
N ARG A 156 -21.01 5.04 -1.16
CA ARG A 156 -21.51 3.67 -1.29
C ARG A 156 -20.91 2.82 -0.18
N THR A 157 -21.74 2.00 0.45
CA THR A 157 -21.26 1.08 1.49
C THR A 157 -20.21 0.12 0.89
N PRO A 158 -19.24 -0.37 1.68
CA PRO A 158 -18.25 -1.34 1.21
C PRO A 158 -18.88 -2.56 0.53
N GLU A 159 -20.05 -2.99 1.00
CA GLU A 159 -20.83 -4.09 0.43
C GLU A 159 -21.37 -3.77 -0.95
N GLU A 160 -22.00 -2.60 -1.14
CA GLU A 160 -22.50 -2.13 -2.43
C GLU A 160 -21.36 -1.97 -3.44
N ARG A 161 -20.23 -1.38 -3.01
CA ARG A 161 -19.03 -1.27 -3.85
C ARG A 161 -18.51 -2.64 -4.28
N THR A 162 -18.51 -3.61 -3.39
CA THR A 162 -18.06 -4.98 -3.69
C THR A 162 -19.02 -5.66 -4.68
N ALA A 163 -20.33 -5.43 -4.55
CA ALA A 163 -21.32 -5.98 -5.48
C ALA A 163 -21.16 -5.39 -6.89
N ASP A 164 -20.96 -4.07 -7.00
CA ASP A 164 -20.67 -3.41 -8.28
C ASP A 164 -19.36 -3.92 -8.88
N PHE A 165 -18.31 -4.04 -8.07
CA PHE A 165 -17.01 -4.57 -8.47
C PHE A 165 -17.13 -5.99 -9.04
N VAL A 166 -17.84 -6.90 -8.36
CA VAL A 166 -18.05 -8.28 -8.82
C VAL A 166 -18.90 -8.33 -10.09
N ARG A 167 -19.95 -7.51 -10.18
CA ARG A 167 -20.79 -7.43 -11.39
C ARG A 167 -19.97 -6.99 -12.59
N ASP A 168 -19.25 -5.89 -12.47
CA ASP A 168 -18.49 -5.30 -13.57
C ASP A 168 -17.28 -6.17 -13.92
N TYR A 169 -16.68 -6.85 -12.94
CA TYR A 169 -15.66 -7.88 -13.15
C TYR A 169 -16.18 -9.01 -14.06
N ASN A 170 -17.35 -9.58 -13.73
CA ASN A 170 -17.92 -10.67 -14.52
C ASN A 170 -18.26 -10.21 -15.96
N ALA A 171 -18.65 -8.95 -16.13
CA ALA A 171 -18.92 -8.36 -17.44
C ALA A 171 -17.66 -8.22 -18.33
N LEU A 172 -16.45 -8.27 -17.76
CA LEU A 172 -15.20 -8.22 -18.54
C LEU A 172 -15.06 -9.38 -19.54
N TYR A 173 -15.67 -10.53 -19.25
CA TYR A 173 -15.67 -11.69 -20.15
C TYR A 173 -16.49 -11.45 -21.42
N ASP A 174 -17.56 -10.66 -21.31
CA ASP A 174 -18.53 -10.45 -22.38
C ASP A 174 -18.24 -9.18 -23.20
N VAL A 175 -17.13 -8.47 -22.92
CA VAL A 175 -16.72 -7.28 -23.66
C VAL A 175 -16.55 -7.63 -25.14
N PRO A 176 -17.40 -7.10 -26.04
CA PRO A 176 -17.32 -7.41 -27.45
C PRO A 176 -16.14 -6.68 -28.09
N GLY A 177 -15.60 -7.29 -29.15
CA GLY A 177 -14.64 -6.65 -30.04
C GLY A 177 -13.21 -7.18 -29.95
N THR A 178 -12.26 -6.36 -30.40
CA THR A 178 -10.85 -6.73 -30.60
C THR A 178 -10.10 -6.87 -29.27
N MET A 179 -8.94 -7.53 -29.30
CA MET A 179 -8.05 -7.64 -28.14
C MET A 179 -7.65 -6.29 -27.53
N PHE A 180 -7.57 -5.23 -28.36
CA PHE A 180 -7.32 -3.88 -27.88
C PHE A 180 -8.47 -3.33 -27.03
N GLN A 181 -9.72 -3.54 -27.46
CA GLN A 181 -10.91 -3.12 -26.71
C GLN A 181 -11.02 -3.89 -25.39
N LYS A 182 -10.75 -5.19 -25.40
CA LYS A 182 -10.70 -6.00 -24.17
C LYS A 182 -9.60 -5.53 -23.21
N LYS A 183 -8.42 -5.21 -23.73
CA LYS A 183 -7.32 -4.66 -22.91
C LYS A 183 -7.69 -3.31 -22.33
N LYS A 184 -8.28 -2.42 -23.13
CA LYS A 184 -8.75 -1.12 -22.66
C LYS A 184 -9.80 -1.26 -21.56
N ALA A 185 -10.77 -2.17 -21.71
CA ALA A 185 -11.77 -2.42 -20.67
C ALA A 185 -11.14 -2.89 -19.35
N GLN A 186 -10.05 -3.68 -19.40
CA GLN A 186 -9.30 -4.04 -18.20
C GLN A 186 -8.57 -2.85 -17.59
N ASP A 187 -7.89 -2.05 -18.41
CA ASP A 187 -7.16 -0.87 -17.93
C ASP A 187 -8.14 0.16 -17.30
N ASP A 188 -9.31 0.33 -17.92
CA ASP A 188 -10.42 1.14 -17.39
C ASP A 188 -10.94 0.54 -16.07
N PHE A 189 -11.21 -0.77 -16.00
CA PHE A 189 -11.64 -1.44 -14.77
C PHE A 189 -10.62 -1.31 -13.63
N ILE A 190 -9.33 -1.52 -13.93
CA ILE A 190 -8.24 -1.38 -12.96
C ILE A 190 -8.18 0.04 -12.42
N ARG A 191 -8.36 1.04 -13.29
CA ARG A 191 -8.38 2.45 -12.90
C ARG A 191 -9.61 2.80 -12.08
N ASP A 192 -10.80 2.44 -12.55
CA ASP A 192 -12.08 2.87 -11.97
C ASP A 192 -12.32 2.26 -10.57
N TYR A 193 -11.75 1.08 -10.30
CA TYR A 193 -11.82 0.40 -9.00
C TYR A 193 -10.51 0.47 -8.19
N GLU A 194 -9.51 1.23 -8.64
CA GLU A 194 -8.20 1.35 -7.98
C GLU A 194 -7.56 -0.01 -7.66
N VAL A 195 -7.65 -0.93 -8.61
CA VAL A 195 -7.30 -2.34 -8.41
C VAL A 195 -5.81 -2.49 -8.15
N GLN A 196 -5.48 -3.13 -7.03
CA GLN A 196 -4.14 -3.57 -6.71
C GLN A 196 -3.92 -5.01 -7.18
N GLY A 197 -2.88 -5.21 -8.00
CA GLY A 197 -2.45 -6.54 -8.41
C GLY A 197 -1.75 -7.27 -7.27
N MET A 198 -2.04 -8.57 -7.11
CA MET A 198 -1.46 -9.43 -6.09
C MET A 198 -1.03 -10.78 -6.71
N ARG A 199 0.08 -11.34 -6.22
CA ARG A 199 0.56 -12.67 -6.64
C ARG A 199 0.93 -13.56 -5.46
N CYS A 200 0.76 -14.87 -5.62
CA CYS A 200 1.26 -15.87 -4.67
C CYS A 200 2.78 -16.05 -4.87
N THR A 201 3.59 -15.55 -3.94
CA THR A 201 5.06 -15.55 -4.08
C THR A 201 5.73 -16.88 -3.77
N ASN A 202 5.08 -17.73 -2.98
CA ASN A 202 5.62 -19.03 -2.58
C ASN A 202 5.04 -20.21 -3.38
N MET A 203 4.41 -19.97 -4.54
CA MET A 203 3.83 -21.04 -5.38
C MET A 203 4.84 -22.16 -5.68
N GLN A 204 6.08 -21.82 -6.03
CA GLN A 204 7.12 -22.82 -6.32
C GLN A 204 7.44 -23.72 -5.13
N LEU A 205 7.47 -23.17 -3.91
CA LEU A 205 7.68 -23.96 -2.70
C LEU A 205 6.47 -24.86 -2.43
N ARG A 206 5.27 -24.39 -2.72
CA ARG A 206 4.01 -25.10 -2.49
C ARG A 206 3.79 -26.29 -3.42
N HIS A 207 4.43 -26.32 -4.58
CA HIS A 207 4.46 -27.51 -5.44
C HIS A 207 5.00 -28.75 -4.71
N SER A 208 6.05 -28.56 -3.90
CA SER A 208 6.63 -29.65 -3.09
C SER A 208 6.05 -29.73 -1.68
N ARG A 209 5.43 -28.65 -1.20
CA ARG A 209 4.89 -28.51 0.16
C ARG A 209 3.52 -27.82 0.14
N PRO A 210 2.47 -28.53 -0.32
CA PRO A 210 1.13 -27.95 -0.47
C PRO A 210 0.51 -27.50 0.87
N GLU A 211 1.02 -27.98 1.99
CA GLU A 211 0.62 -27.61 3.36
C GLU A 211 0.99 -26.17 3.74
N LEU A 212 1.94 -25.55 3.04
CA LEU A 212 2.32 -24.16 3.32
C LEU A 212 1.19 -23.21 2.94
N GLU A 213 0.93 -22.22 3.79
CA GLU A 213 -0.04 -21.15 3.49
C GLU A 213 0.43 -20.27 2.32
N PRO A 214 -0.47 -19.83 1.43
CA PRO A 214 -0.11 -18.93 0.34
C PRO A 214 0.32 -17.54 0.86
N ARG A 215 1.37 -16.99 0.25
CA ARG A 215 1.91 -15.67 0.57
C ARG A 215 1.61 -14.70 -0.55
N PHE A 216 0.52 -13.94 -0.39
CA PHE A 216 0.11 -12.94 -1.36
C PHE A 216 0.90 -11.64 -1.16
N VAL A 217 1.45 -11.10 -2.24
CA VAL A 217 2.18 -9.83 -2.21
C VAL A 217 1.69 -8.95 -3.34
N ALA A 218 1.59 -7.65 -3.10
CA ALA A 218 1.22 -6.66 -4.11
C ALA A 218 2.29 -6.59 -5.20
N VAL A 219 1.86 -6.46 -6.46
CA VAL A 219 2.74 -6.43 -7.62
C VAL A 219 2.32 -5.38 -8.64
N THR A 220 3.33 -4.84 -9.32
CA THR A 220 3.19 -3.92 -10.44
C THR A 220 3.94 -4.50 -11.65
N PRO A 221 3.32 -4.54 -12.84
CA PRO A 221 2.00 -3.99 -13.18
C PRO A 221 0.82 -4.88 -12.72
N THR A 222 -0.32 -4.26 -12.36
CA THR A 222 -1.53 -4.97 -11.88
C THR A 222 -2.04 -6.04 -12.85
N ARG A 223 -1.86 -5.80 -14.15
CA ARG A 223 -2.34 -6.71 -15.21
C ARG A 223 -1.65 -8.07 -15.20
N ASP A 224 -0.40 -8.13 -14.75
CA ASP A 224 0.39 -9.37 -14.72
C ASP A 224 0.20 -10.14 -13.41
N ALA A 225 -0.63 -9.60 -12.50
CA ALA A 225 -0.97 -10.24 -11.25
C ALA A 225 -1.92 -11.44 -11.44
N ASN A 226 -1.85 -12.42 -10.54
CA ASN A 226 -2.79 -13.54 -10.53
C ASN A 226 -4.13 -13.17 -9.90
N TYR A 227 -4.14 -12.18 -9.02
CA TYR A 227 -5.31 -11.71 -8.29
C TYR A 227 -5.41 -10.19 -8.35
N TRP A 228 -6.63 -9.69 -8.38
CA TRP A 228 -7.00 -8.29 -8.44
C TRP A 228 -7.79 -7.93 -7.20
N GLY A 229 -7.31 -6.96 -6.43
CA GLY A 229 -7.95 -6.51 -5.20
C GLY A 229 -8.43 -5.07 -5.28
N MET A 230 -9.73 -4.83 -5.10
CA MET A 230 -10.28 -3.49 -4.87
C MET A 230 -10.14 -3.13 -3.38
N PRO A 231 -9.57 -1.97 -3.03
CA PRO A 231 -9.45 -1.54 -1.64
C PRO A 231 -10.82 -1.21 -1.01
N LEU A 232 -11.08 -1.78 0.16
CA LEU A 232 -12.26 -1.50 1.00
C LEU A 232 -11.96 -0.55 2.17
N GLY A 233 -10.68 -0.21 2.37
CA GLY A 233 -10.20 0.52 3.55
C GLY A 233 -9.73 -0.43 4.66
N ASN A 234 -9.04 0.12 5.68
CA ASN A 234 -8.48 -0.65 6.80
C ASN A 234 -7.59 -1.83 6.38
N ASN A 235 -6.86 -1.67 5.28
CA ASN A 235 -6.07 -2.69 4.62
C ASN A 235 -6.85 -3.95 4.22
N LEU A 236 -8.17 -3.85 4.06
CA LEU A 236 -9.01 -4.90 3.51
C LEU A 236 -9.20 -4.69 2.01
N PHE A 237 -9.22 -5.79 1.27
CA PHE A 237 -9.38 -5.80 -0.18
C PHE A 237 -10.43 -6.84 -0.57
N ALA A 238 -11.34 -6.45 -1.45
CA ALA A 238 -12.20 -7.39 -2.17
C ALA A 238 -11.39 -7.95 -3.35
N VAL A 239 -11.05 -9.24 -3.28
CA VAL A 239 -10.15 -9.91 -4.19
C VAL A 239 -10.89 -10.87 -5.10
N VAL A 240 -10.58 -10.78 -6.38
CA VAL A 240 -11.01 -11.66 -7.46
C VAL A 240 -9.78 -12.19 -8.21
N PRO A 241 -9.84 -13.36 -8.86
CA PRO A 241 -8.75 -13.82 -9.70
C PRO A 241 -8.62 -12.92 -10.93
N ASN A 242 -7.47 -12.91 -11.59
CA ASN A 242 -7.33 -12.25 -12.88
C ASN A 242 -8.22 -12.96 -13.93
N PRO A 243 -9.07 -12.26 -14.70
CA PRO A 243 -10.04 -12.89 -15.61
C PRO A 243 -9.40 -13.66 -16.78
N PHE A 244 -8.11 -13.46 -17.06
CA PHE A 244 -7.37 -14.22 -18.09
C PHE A 244 -6.49 -15.33 -17.51
N LEU A 245 -6.55 -15.53 -16.19
CA LEU A 245 -5.87 -16.63 -15.55
C LEU A 245 -6.51 -17.96 -15.96
N VAL A 246 -5.69 -18.91 -16.41
CA VAL A 246 -6.15 -20.29 -16.58
C VAL A 246 -6.21 -20.96 -15.23
N TYR A 247 -7.41 -21.36 -14.81
CA TYR A 247 -7.61 -22.04 -13.53
C TYR A 247 -7.41 -23.55 -13.69
N GLY A 248 -6.18 -24.00 -13.44
CA GLY A 248 -5.79 -25.42 -13.43
C GLY A 248 -5.33 -25.91 -12.06
N GLU A 249 -4.76 -27.12 -12.04
CA GLU A 249 -4.34 -27.81 -10.81
C GLU A 249 -3.25 -27.05 -10.05
N GLU A 250 -2.28 -26.47 -10.75
CA GLU A 250 -1.23 -25.63 -10.16
C GLU A 250 -1.85 -24.43 -9.44
N MET A 251 -2.79 -23.72 -10.08
CA MET A 251 -3.43 -22.56 -9.46
C MET A 251 -4.32 -22.97 -8.29
N HIS A 252 -5.00 -24.11 -8.41
CA HIS A 252 -5.81 -24.70 -7.35
C HIS A 252 -4.99 -25.05 -6.11
N THR A 253 -3.89 -25.78 -6.29
CA THR A 253 -3.11 -26.36 -5.18
C THR A 253 -2.02 -25.44 -4.66
N ALA A 254 -1.23 -24.83 -5.55
CA ALA A 254 -0.05 -24.03 -5.21
C ALA A 254 -0.30 -22.52 -5.37
N GLY A 255 -1.15 -22.11 -6.31
CA GLY A 255 -1.42 -20.70 -6.61
C GLY A 255 -2.26 -19.96 -5.58
N GLY A 256 -2.89 -20.67 -4.63
CA GLY A 256 -3.67 -20.06 -3.54
C GLY A 256 -5.19 -20.02 -3.79
N MET A 257 -5.68 -20.56 -4.91
CA MET A 257 -7.10 -20.47 -5.29
C MET A 257 -7.99 -21.26 -4.32
N ARG A 258 -7.59 -22.47 -3.90
CA ARG A 258 -8.40 -23.28 -2.96
C ARG A 258 -8.47 -22.67 -1.55
N GLU A 259 -7.46 -21.88 -1.17
CA GLU A 259 -7.46 -21.16 0.11
C GLU A 259 -8.30 -19.88 0.04
N ALA A 260 -8.28 -19.19 -1.11
CA ALA A 260 -8.96 -17.92 -1.32
C ALA A 260 -10.45 -18.07 -1.69
N PHE A 261 -10.81 -19.12 -2.45
CA PHE A 261 -12.17 -19.30 -2.99
C PHE A 261 -12.69 -20.72 -2.75
N ASN A 262 -13.94 -20.81 -2.35
CA ASN A 262 -14.71 -22.03 -2.46
C ASN A 262 -15.14 -22.16 -3.93
N SER A 263 -14.72 -23.25 -4.59
CA SER A 263 -14.98 -23.47 -6.02
C SER A 263 -15.41 -24.89 -6.34
N ASN A 264 -16.08 -25.05 -7.47
CA ASN A 264 -16.49 -26.34 -8.07
C ASN A 264 -15.34 -27.00 -8.88
N TYR A 265 -14.09 -26.65 -8.60
CA TYR A 265 -12.91 -27.17 -9.31
C TYR A 265 -12.85 -28.69 -9.23
N ARG A 266 -12.53 -29.35 -10.35
CA ARG A 266 -12.33 -30.79 -10.44
C ARG A 266 -10.90 -31.10 -10.87
N LEU A 267 -10.28 -32.08 -10.20
CA LEU A 267 -8.94 -32.58 -10.54
C LEU A 267 -8.88 -33.01 -12.00
N GLY A 268 -7.78 -32.64 -12.67
CA GLY A 268 -7.55 -32.92 -14.10
C GLY A 268 -8.21 -31.95 -15.07
N ASN A 269 -9.08 -31.04 -14.61
CA ASN A 269 -9.67 -30.01 -15.47
C ASN A 269 -8.89 -28.70 -15.42
N THR A 270 -8.91 -27.98 -16.54
CA THR A 270 -8.48 -26.59 -16.65
C THR A 270 -9.64 -25.73 -17.13
N TYR A 271 -9.82 -24.58 -16.49
CA TYR A 271 -10.94 -23.67 -16.76
C TYR A 271 -10.40 -22.33 -17.24
N GLY A 272 -10.83 -21.91 -18.43
CA GLY A 272 -10.46 -20.60 -18.99
C GLY A 272 -11.43 -19.47 -18.64
N ARG A 273 -12.60 -19.82 -18.08
CA ARG A 273 -13.63 -18.88 -17.66
C ARG A 273 -14.19 -19.30 -16.31
N PHE A 274 -14.51 -18.32 -15.48
CA PHE A 274 -15.17 -18.53 -14.21
C PHE A 274 -15.97 -17.29 -13.83
N THR A 275 -17.09 -17.52 -13.17
CA THR A 275 -17.98 -16.50 -12.64
C THR A 275 -17.75 -16.34 -11.14
N ILE A 276 -17.56 -15.10 -10.69
CA ILE A 276 -17.44 -14.77 -9.27
C ILE A 276 -18.84 -14.52 -8.71
N LYS A 277 -19.23 -15.29 -7.69
CA LYS A 277 -20.47 -15.03 -6.93
C LYS A 277 -20.20 -14.11 -5.76
N GLU A 278 -19.08 -14.33 -5.07
CA GLU A 278 -18.64 -13.51 -3.95
C GLU A 278 -17.12 -13.30 -4.03
N ALA A 279 -16.68 -12.05 -3.89
CA ALA A 279 -15.25 -11.74 -3.81
C ALA A 279 -14.67 -12.28 -2.50
N ALA A 280 -13.42 -12.75 -2.54
CA ALA A 280 -12.68 -13.07 -1.33
C ALA A 280 -12.28 -11.77 -0.61
N ILE A 281 -12.15 -11.79 0.71
CA ILE A 281 -11.65 -10.63 1.46
C ILE A 281 -10.24 -10.94 1.94
N PHE A 282 -9.27 -10.15 1.50
CA PHE A 282 -7.89 -10.26 1.95
C PHE A 282 -7.58 -9.11 2.90
N GLN A 283 -6.77 -9.39 3.92
CA GLN A 283 -6.20 -8.37 4.78
C GLN A 283 -4.71 -8.25 4.49
N PHE A 284 -4.25 -7.04 4.17
CA PHE A 284 -2.85 -6.76 3.87
C PHE A 284 -2.14 -6.06 5.03
N GLY A 285 -0.99 -6.61 5.38
CA GLY A 285 0.09 -5.86 6.03
C GLY A 285 1.25 -5.82 5.05
N THR A 286 2.28 -6.62 5.30
CA THR A 286 3.34 -6.91 4.33
C THR A 286 3.01 -8.10 3.42
N ILE A 287 2.25 -9.07 3.94
CA ILE A 287 1.79 -10.27 3.24
C ILE A 287 0.27 -10.30 3.37
N GLY A 288 -0.42 -10.47 2.26
CA GLY A 288 -1.86 -10.65 2.21
C GLY A 288 -2.26 -12.00 2.82
N LYS A 289 -3.22 -11.96 3.74
CA LYS A 289 -3.87 -13.14 4.30
C LYS A 289 -5.33 -13.19 3.88
N VAL A 290 -5.83 -14.40 3.63
CA VAL A 290 -7.26 -14.60 3.37
C VAL A 290 -8.02 -14.40 4.67
N PHE A 291 -8.79 -13.31 4.76
CA PHE A 291 -9.63 -13.00 5.91
C PHE A 291 -11.01 -13.66 5.78
N ARG A 292 -11.56 -13.67 4.56
CA ARG A 292 -12.79 -14.39 4.20
C ARG A 292 -12.63 -15.02 2.83
N ARG A 293 -13.09 -16.25 2.68
CA ARG A 293 -13.13 -16.92 1.37
C ARG A 293 -14.23 -16.34 0.51
N GLY A 294 -13.95 -16.20 -0.78
CA GLY A 294 -14.95 -15.90 -1.80
C GLY A 294 -15.63 -17.17 -2.31
N GLN A 295 -16.55 -16.98 -3.26
CA GLN A 295 -17.26 -18.05 -3.95
C GLN A 295 -17.07 -17.89 -5.47
N LEU A 296 -16.57 -18.94 -6.10
CA LEU A 296 -16.22 -18.97 -7.52
C LEU A 296 -16.83 -20.19 -8.20
N GLU A 297 -17.41 -19.99 -9.38
CA GLU A 297 -17.91 -21.07 -10.24
C GLU A 297 -17.09 -21.12 -11.52
N ALA A 298 -16.35 -22.21 -11.71
CA ALA A 298 -15.59 -22.46 -12.92
C ALA A 298 -16.50 -23.07 -14.01
N GLU A 299 -16.41 -22.53 -15.22
CA GLU A 299 -17.25 -22.89 -16.37
C GLU A 299 -16.48 -23.85 -17.29
N GLN A 300 -17.11 -24.98 -17.64
CA GLN A 300 -16.57 -25.99 -18.57
C GLN A 300 -16.71 -25.56 -20.02
#